data_AF-A0A5N6JRH6-F1
#
_entry.id   AF-A0A5N6JRH6-F1
#
_cell.length_a   1.000
_cell.length_b   1.000
_cell.length_c   1.000
_cell.angle_alpha   90.00
_cell.angle_beta   90.00
_cell.angle_gamma   90.00
#
_symmetry.space_group_name_H-M   'P 1'
#
loop_
_entity.id
_entity.type
_entity.pdbx_description
1 polymer ?
#
loop_
_entity_poly.entity_id
_entity_poly.type
_entity_poly.pdbx_seq_one_letter_code
_entity_poly.pdbx_strand_id
1 'polypeptide(L)'
;MSASHIPVYRGSGTGLVRSAVHAPDIHGESGLEGTELLPTPAKGPVDEAAIDAMAKALFATPKGSAWVVATGALTNVAQCFRKYEGLAEHIKGVSIMGGAVGNGFTDAVLGRVDDRERIGNWSIWAEFNILIDPEAAVFILEHEILKTKAVLIPLDVTHQVLATNDVQDTLRNGKEGKAKSTLRTMLVELLTFFAATYDRVFGISDGPPLHDPLAVAVILDGIAGAEIPFYDFKDHIKRERFEVKVVTEGSHDDAQKGSDTGRTIVKLLPKGEEGIKIPRGLDIKRFWEVLEDCLSRADAVNKANGIV
;
A
#
# COMPACT_ATOMS: atom_id res chain seq x y z
N MET A 1 5.53 -21.17 -4.49
CA MET A 1 6.34 -20.93 -5.68
C MET A 1 7.68 -20.40 -5.19
N SER A 2 8.83 -20.86 -5.70
CA SER A 2 9.97 -19.93 -5.65
C SER A 2 9.67 -18.91 -6.75
N ALA A 3 9.20 -17.71 -6.37
CA ALA A 3 9.04 -16.60 -7.30
C ALA A 3 10.43 -16.05 -7.73
N SER A 4 11.44 -16.92 -7.80
CA SER A 4 12.85 -16.62 -8.03
C SER A 4 13.15 -16.15 -9.47
N HIS A 5 12.15 -16.19 -10.35
CA HIS A 5 12.19 -15.59 -11.67
C HIS A 5 11.77 -14.11 -11.65
N ILE A 6 11.15 -13.64 -10.56
CA ILE A 6 10.84 -12.23 -10.35
C ILE A 6 12.12 -11.54 -9.83
N PRO A 7 12.70 -10.59 -10.57
CA PRO A 7 13.91 -9.91 -10.15
C PRO A 7 13.65 -8.95 -8.99
N VAL A 8 14.61 -8.86 -8.08
CA VAL A 8 14.61 -7.90 -6.96
C VAL A 8 15.77 -6.94 -7.18
N TYR A 9 15.52 -5.63 -7.12
CA TYR A 9 16.53 -4.61 -7.32
C TYR A 9 16.69 -3.78 -6.06
N ARG A 10 17.93 -3.40 -5.72
CA ARG A 10 18.21 -2.51 -4.58
C ARG A 10 17.92 -1.06 -4.98
N GLY A 11 16.94 -0.44 -4.33
CA GLY A 11 16.58 0.97 -4.52
C GLY A 11 17.37 1.94 -3.64
N SER A 12 16.84 3.16 -3.53
CA SER A 12 17.37 4.19 -2.63
C SER A 12 17.27 3.80 -1.16
N GLY A 13 18.33 4.07 -0.40
CA GLY A 13 18.39 3.83 1.05
C GLY A 13 17.98 5.03 1.91
N THR A 14 17.71 6.20 1.32
CA THR A 14 17.26 7.43 1.98
C THR A 14 16.16 8.07 1.15
N GLY A 15 15.45 9.07 1.72
CA GLY A 15 14.55 9.90 0.94
C GLY A 15 15.30 10.80 -0.06
N LEU A 16 14.57 11.53 -0.90
CA LEU A 16 15.15 12.44 -1.90
C LEU A 16 16.08 13.48 -1.27
N VAL A 17 15.67 14.03 -0.13
CA VAL A 17 16.42 15.05 0.62
C VAL A 17 16.48 14.76 2.12
N ARG A 18 15.81 13.69 2.58
CA ARG A 18 15.70 13.34 4.00
C ARG A 18 16.52 12.10 4.34
N SER A 19 17.04 12.08 5.56
CA SER A 19 17.69 10.90 6.15
C SER A 19 16.72 9.72 6.24
N ALA A 20 17.27 8.51 6.27
CA ALA A 20 16.49 7.31 6.47
C ALA A 20 15.85 7.29 7.87
N VAL A 21 14.59 6.87 7.93
CA VAL A 21 13.87 6.57 9.16
C VAL A 21 13.24 5.19 8.99
N HIS A 22 13.24 4.40 10.06
CA HIS A 22 12.78 3.01 10.08
C HIS A 22 11.70 2.83 11.15
N ALA A 23 10.90 1.77 11.06
CA ALA A 23 9.80 1.47 11.99
C ALA A 23 9.97 0.10 12.69
N PRO A 24 11.06 -0.12 13.46
CA PRO A 24 11.27 -1.38 14.16
C PRO A 24 10.19 -1.66 15.22
N ASP A 25 9.57 -0.63 15.77
CA ASP A 25 8.46 -0.78 16.73
C ASP A 25 7.19 -1.40 16.12
N ILE A 26 7.06 -1.40 14.79
CA ILE A 26 5.90 -1.94 14.06
C ILE A 26 6.24 -3.26 13.39
N HIS A 27 7.38 -3.34 12.72
CA HIS A 27 7.76 -4.47 11.87
C HIS A 27 8.92 -5.30 12.41
N GLY A 28 9.48 -4.91 13.56
CA GLY A 28 10.70 -5.47 14.15
C GLY A 28 11.99 -5.06 13.41
N GLU A 29 13.13 -5.51 13.93
CA GLU A 29 14.47 -5.18 13.43
C GLU A 29 14.76 -5.77 12.04
N SER A 30 14.22 -6.95 11.74
CA SER A 30 14.30 -7.58 10.42
C SER A 30 13.33 -6.96 9.41
N GLY A 31 12.27 -6.31 9.89
CA GLY A 31 11.17 -5.78 9.10
C GLY A 31 10.12 -6.82 8.68
N LEU A 32 10.32 -8.09 9.06
CA LEU A 32 9.42 -9.22 8.83
C LEU A 32 9.34 -10.11 10.09
N GLU A 33 9.44 -9.52 11.28
CA GLU A 33 9.27 -10.25 12.52
C GLU A 33 7.88 -10.90 12.62
N GLY A 34 7.79 -11.92 13.47
CA GLY A 34 6.54 -12.63 13.77
C GLY A 34 6.46 -14.03 13.20
N THR A 35 7.43 -14.45 12.39
CA THR A 35 7.50 -15.82 11.85
C THR A 35 8.94 -16.31 11.69
N GLU A 36 9.16 -17.60 11.97
CA GLU A 36 10.42 -18.30 11.70
C GLU A 36 10.37 -19.07 10.37
N LEU A 37 9.27 -18.94 9.61
CA LEU A 37 9.00 -19.71 8.40
C LEU A 37 9.53 -19.07 7.12
N LEU A 38 10.20 -17.91 7.23
CA LEU A 38 10.80 -17.24 6.07
C LEU A 38 11.88 -18.13 5.44
N PRO A 39 11.80 -18.42 4.13
CA PRO A 39 12.83 -19.19 3.46
C PRO A 39 14.10 -18.35 3.28
N THR A 40 15.25 -19.01 3.26
CA THR A 40 16.48 -18.36 2.78
C THR A 40 16.30 -17.96 1.31
N PRO A 41 16.56 -16.69 0.93
CA PRO A 41 16.44 -16.25 -0.46
C PRO A 41 17.31 -17.08 -1.39
N ALA A 42 16.71 -17.67 -2.43
CA ALA A 42 17.42 -18.48 -3.41
C ALA A 42 18.32 -17.65 -4.35
N LYS A 43 18.07 -16.34 -4.44
CA LYS A 43 18.84 -15.37 -5.23
C LYS A 43 18.97 -14.06 -4.47
N GLY A 44 20.13 -13.43 -4.60
CA GLY A 44 20.34 -12.05 -4.15
C GLY A 44 19.70 -11.03 -5.11
N PRO A 45 19.76 -9.73 -4.76
CA PRO A 45 19.31 -8.67 -5.65
C PRO A 45 20.13 -8.66 -6.95
N VAL A 46 19.50 -8.22 -8.03
CA VAL A 46 20.15 -8.03 -9.33
C VAL A 46 21.09 -6.83 -9.24
N ASP A 47 22.30 -6.99 -9.81
CA ASP A 47 23.30 -5.92 -9.94
C ASP A 47 22.98 -5.00 -11.13
N GLU A 48 21.86 -4.30 -11.01
CA GLU A 48 21.38 -3.28 -11.96
C GLU A 48 20.72 -2.16 -11.15
N ALA A 49 20.91 -0.91 -11.56
CA ALA A 49 20.31 0.23 -10.88
C ALA A 49 18.77 0.12 -10.94
N ALA A 50 18.12 0.06 -9.77
CA ALA A 50 16.67 -0.18 -9.68
C ALA A 50 15.82 0.81 -10.48
N ILE A 51 16.24 2.08 -10.53
CA ILE A 51 15.55 3.15 -11.26
C ILE A 51 15.56 2.88 -12.78
N ASP A 52 16.69 2.38 -13.27
CA ASP A 52 16.90 2.13 -14.70
C ASP A 52 16.18 0.83 -15.11
N ALA A 53 16.24 -0.18 -14.25
CA ALA A 53 15.49 -1.42 -14.41
C ALA A 53 13.97 -1.17 -14.42
N MET A 54 13.48 -0.32 -13.52
CA MET A 54 12.06 0.06 -13.46
C MET A 54 11.61 0.74 -14.76
N ALA A 55 12.33 1.77 -15.23
CA ALA A 55 11.99 2.47 -16.47
C ALA A 55 12.03 1.54 -17.68
N LYS A 56 13.07 0.70 -17.78
CA LYS A 56 13.22 -0.31 -18.84
C LYS A 56 12.04 -1.29 -18.85
N ALA A 57 11.64 -1.81 -17.70
CA ALA A 57 10.49 -2.71 -17.60
C ALA A 57 9.19 -2.03 -18.01
N LEU A 58 8.97 -0.78 -17.62
CA LEU A 58 7.78 -0.02 -17.98
C LEU A 58 7.70 0.28 -19.48
N PHE A 59 8.79 0.78 -20.09
CA PHE A 59 8.85 1.07 -21.52
C PHE A 59 8.75 -0.19 -22.41
N ALA A 60 9.13 -1.36 -21.88
CA ALA A 60 8.97 -2.63 -22.59
C ALA A 60 7.50 -3.07 -22.71
N THR A 61 6.58 -2.50 -21.94
CA THR A 61 5.15 -2.77 -22.04
C THR A 61 4.45 -1.88 -23.07
N PRO A 62 3.31 -2.30 -23.64
CA PRO A 62 2.47 -1.41 -24.45
C PRO A 62 2.11 -0.11 -23.71
N LYS A 63 2.06 1.00 -24.46
CA LYS A 63 1.62 2.28 -23.92
C LYS A 63 0.21 2.13 -23.31
N GLY A 64 0.04 2.61 -22.08
CA GLY A 64 -1.22 2.57 -21.35
C GLY A 64 -1.56 1.23 -20.72
N SER A 65 -0.62 0.27 -20.62
CA SER A 65 -0.90 -1.04 -20.00
C SER A 65 -0.29 -1.27 -18.62
N ALA A 66 0.94 -0.81 -18.37
CA ALA A 66 1.63 -1.09 -17.11
C ALA A 66 1.18 -0.20 -15.95
N TRP A 67 1.09 -0.80 -14.77
CA TRP A 67 0.90 -0.09 -13.50
C TRP A 67 2.20 -0.09 -12.70
N VAL A 68 2.45 1.01 -12.00
CA VAL A 68 3.40 1.04 -10.87
C VAL A 68 2.58 0.90 -9.60
N VAL A 69 2.90 -0.06 -8.75
CA VAL A 69 2.28 -0.20 -7.42
C VAL A 69 3.33 0.11 -6.37
N ALA A 70 3.11 1.18 -5.61
CA ALA A 70 4.02 1.66 -4.58
C ALA A 70 3.40 1.46 -3.20
N THR A 71 4.07 0.67 -2.36
CA THR A 71 3.60 0.34 -1.00
C THR A 71 4.62 0.73 0.08
N GLY A 72 5.59 1.55 -0.29
CA GLY A 72 6.57 2.16 0.60
C GLY A 72 6.73 3.64 0.27
N ALA A 73 7.75 4.29 0.82
CA ALA A 73 8.11 5.65 0.45
C ALA A 73 8.30 5.82 -1.06
N LEU A 74 7.85 6.95 -1.60
CA LEU A 74 7.75 7.18 -3.05
C LEU A 74 9.09 7.53 -3.72
N THR A 75 10.21 7.47 -3.00
CA THR A 75 11.53 7.93 -3.45
C THR A 75 11.93 7.33 -4.80
N ASN A 76 11.91 6.01 -4.94
CA ASN A 76 12.32 5.33 -6.17
C ASN A 76 11.39 5.66 -7.33
N VAL A 77 10.09 5.78 -7.05
CA VAL A 77 9.07 6.11 -8.04
C VAL A 77 9.31 7.53 -8.56
N ALA A 78 9.47 8.50 -7.65
CA ALA A 78 9.76 9.88 -8.00
C ALA A 78 11.07 10.03 -8.77
N GLN A 79 12.16 9.36 -8.36
CA GLN A 79 13.43 9.36 -9.09
C GLN A 79 13.27 8.83 -10.51
N CYS A 80 12.49 7.75 -10.71
CA CYS A 80 12.24 7.15 -12.01
C CYS A 80 11.51 8.11 -12.95
N PHE A 81 10.36 8.64 -12.53
CA PHE A 81 9.59 9.58 -13.34
C PHE A 81 10.29 10.93 -13.55
N ARG A 82 11.17 11.36 -12.63
CA ARG A 82 12.00 12.54 -12.83
C ARG A 82 13.14 12.31 -13.83
N LYS A 83 13.71 11.10 -13.86
CA LYS A 83 14.86 10.76 -14.73
C LYS A 83 14.43 10.49 -16.17
N TYR A 84 13.25 9.91 -16.39
CA TYR A 84 12.82 9.42 -17.69
C TYR A 84 11.61 10.17 -18.24
N GLU A 85 11.87 11.09 -19.17
CA GLU A 85 10.83 11.82 -19.91
C GLU A 85 9.89 10.87 -20.67
N GLY A 86 8.61 11.26 -20.81
CA GLY A 86 7.60 10.46 -21.51
C GLY A 86 7.07 9.26 -20.72
N LEU A 87 7.68 8.90 -19.59
CA LEU A 87 7.30 7.72 -18.81
C LEU A 87 5.93 7.89 -18.14
N ALA A 88 5.60 9.10 -17.67
CA ALA A 88 4.30 9.40 -17.08
C ALA A 88 3.16 9.22 -18.09
N GLU A 89 3.38 9.59 -19.34
CA GLU A 89 2.46 9.38 -20.47
C GLU A 89 2.37 7.91 -20.86
N HIS A 90 3.47 7.16 -20.73
CA HIS A 90 3.59 5.76 -21.16
C HIS A 90 2.79 4.79 -20.30
N ILE A 91 2.78 4.95 -18.98
CA ILE A 91 2.11 4.02 -18.07
C ILE A 91 0.58 4.10 -18.12
N LYS A 92 -0.10 3.05 -17.65
CA LYS A 92 -1.54 3.05 -17.36
C LYS A 92 -1.84 3.89 -16.12
N GLY A 93 -1.08 3.69 -15.04
CA GLY A 93 -1.23 4.48 -13.81
C GLY A 93 -0.32 4.07 -12.68
N VAL A 94 -0.44 4.80 -11.56
CA VAL A 94 0.31 4.55 -10.32
C VAL A 94 -0.69 4.30 -9.20
N SER A 95 -0.58 3.17 -8.53
CA SER A 95 -1.35 2.84 -7.32
C SER A 95 -0.45 3.00 -6.10
N ILE A 96 -0.89 3.77 -5.11
CA ILE A 96 -0.07 4.19 -3.98
C ILE A 96 -0.80 3.79 -2.69
N MET A 97 -0.20 2.93 -1.88
CA MET A 97 -0.58 2.84 -0.47
C MET A 97 0.16 3.93 0.30
N GLY A 98 -0.61 4.87 0.85
CA GLY A 98 -0.06 5.92 1.67
C GLY A 98 -1.02 7.08 1.88
N GLY A 99 -0.69 7.92 2.86
CA GLY A 99 -1.47 9.09 3.23
C GLY A 99 -2.64 8.79 4.16
N ALA A 100 -3.19 9.86 4.71
CA ALA A 100 -4.36 9.84 5.58
C ALA A 100 -5.18 11.11 5.33
N VAL A 101 -6.47 10.95 5.04
CA VAL A 101 -7.38 12.05 4.72
C VAL A 101 -8.00 12.60 6.01
N GLY A 102 -8.56 11.72 6.82
CA GLY A 102 -9.22 12.08 8.07
C GLY A 102 -10.54 12.83 7.88
N ASN A 103 -10.98 13.50 8.95
CA ASN A 103 -12.18 14.37 8.96
C ASN A 103 -13.46 13.67 8.45
N GLY A 104 -13.65 12.39 8.76
CA GLY A 104 -14.82 11.61 8.33
C GLY A 104 -14.88 11.36 6.82
N PHE A 105 -13.72 11.26 6.16
CA PHE A 105 -13.64 10.89 4.74
C PHE A 105 -14.30 9.51 4.48
N THR A 106 -14.15 8.59 5.42
CA THR A 106 -14.84 7.30 5.48
C THR A 106 -15.37 7.07 6.90
N ASP A 107 -16.06 5.96 7.11
CA ASP A 107 -16.49 5.48 8.43
C ASP A 107 -15.39 4.72 9.20
N ALA A 108 -14.27 4.42 8.56
CA ALA A 108 -13.11 3.79 9.19
C ALA A 108 -12.56 4.57 10.40
N VAL A 109 -12.14 3.83 11.43
CA VAL A 109 -11.51 4.39 12.62
C VAL A 109 -10.01 4.62 12.35
N LEU A 110 -9.53 5.85 12.51
CA LEU A 110 -8.12 6.22 12.26
C LEU A 110 -7.26 6.33 13.53
N GLY A 111 -7.88 6.25 14.72
CA GLY A 111 -7.20 6.22 16.02
C GLY A 111 -7.41 7.45 16.90
N ARG A 112 -6.98 7.34 18.16
CA ARG A 112 -6.99 8.43 19.16
C ARG A 112 -5.71 8.42 19.99
N VAL A 113 -5.23 9.61 20.37
CA VAL A 113 -4.12 9.80 21.32
C VAL A 113 -4.52 10.90 22.29
N ASP A 114 -4.47 10.62 23.60
CA ASP A 114 -4.84 11.56 24.67
C ASP A 114 -6.21 12.24 24.45
N ASP A 115 -7.24 11.43 24.13
CA ASP A 115 -8.61 11.85 23.80
C ASP A 115 -8.75 12.74 22.54
N ARG A 116 -7.69 12.88 21.74
CA ARG A 116 -7.72 13.60 20.46
C ARG A 116 -7.75 12.63 19.30
N GLU A 117 -8.54 12.96 18.27
CA GLU A 117 -8.52 12.22 17.02
C GLU A 117 -7.15 12.29 16.38
N ARG A 118 -6.68 11.14 15.92
CA ARG A 118 -5.44 10.98 15.18
C ARG A 118 -5.80 10.45 13.80
N ILE A 119 -5.19 11.03 12.77
CA ILE A 119 -5.42 10.60 11.38
C ILE A 119 -4.24 9.83 10.82
N GLY A 120 -3.00 10.16 11.21
CA GLY A 120 -1.79 9.47 10.78
C GLY A 120 -1.48 8.23 11.61
N ASN A 121 -0.68 7.30 11.08
CA ASN A 121 -0.19 6.12 11.84
C ASN A 121 1.23 6.29 12.39
N TRP A 122 2.03 7.23 11.86
CA TRP A 122 3.38 7.50 12.35
C TRP A 122 3.46 8.78 13.18
N SER A 123 2.85 9.87 12.71
CA SER A 123 2.60 11.06 13.52
C SER A 123 1.10 11.22 13.78
N ILE A 124 0.69 12.30 14.46
CA ILE A 124 -0.74 12.60 14.65
C ILE A 124 -1.43 12.93 13.30
N TRP A 125 -0.70 13.49 12.34
CA TRP A 125 -1.23 13.98 11.07
C TRP A 125 -0.85 13.15 9.83
N ALA A 126 0.25 12.40 9.88
CA ALA A 126 0.84 11.81 8.69
C ALA A 126 0.98 10.29 8.78
N GLU A 127 0.73 9.66 7.64
CA GLU A 127 0.99 8.27 7.38
C GLU A 127 2.49 8.07 7.06
N PHE A 128 3.03 6.93 7.48
CA PHE A 128 4.45 6.59 7.41
C PHE A 128 5.06 6.80 6.01
N ASN A 129 4.56 6.15 4.96
CA ASN A 129 5.15 6.17 3.62
C ASN A 129 5.27 7.59 3.06
N ILE A 130 4.26 8.44 3.29
CA ILE A 130 4.30 9.85 2.87
C ILE A 130 5.27 10.65 3.75
N LEU A 131 5.29 10.44 5.06
CA LEU A 131 6.16 11.18 5.97
C LEU A 131 7.65 10.83 5.79
N ILE A 132 7.98 9.61 5.38
CA ILE A 132 9.38 9.21 5.15
C ILE A 132 10.01 10.03 4.02
N ASP A 133 9.27 10.30 2.95
CA ASP A 133 9.73 11.13 1.84
C ASP A 133 8.59 11.99 1.24
N PRO A 134 8.20 13.07 1.94
CA PRO A 134 7.09 13.92 1.51
C PRO A 134 7.44 14.69 0.24
N GLU A 135 8.72 14.97 -0.02
CA GLU A 135 9.15 15.59 -1.28
C GLU A 135 8.92 14.66 -2.48
N ALA A 136 9.18 13.36 -2.34
CA ALA A 136 8.82 12.39 -3.36
C ALA A 136 7.30 12.28 -3.54
N ALA A 137 6.54 12.38 -2.46
CA ALA A 137 5.08 12.38 -2.51
C ALA A 137 4.52 13.62 -3.22
N VAL A 138 5.03 14.83 -2.93
CA VAL A 138 4.70 16.06 -3.66
C VAL A 138 4.97 15.86 -5.16
N PHE A 139 6.14 15.33 -5.52
CA PHE A 139 6.49 15.11 -6.92
C PHE A 139 5.45 14.24 -7.62
N ILE A 140 4.99 13.14 -7.04
CA ILE A 140 4.02 12.26 -7.70
C ILE A 140 2.60 12.84 -7.70
N LEU A 141 2.15 13.36 -6.56
CA LEU A 141 0.74 13.76 -6.34
C LEU A 141 0.40 15.10 -6.98
N GLU A 142 1.40 15.97 -7.20
CA GLU A 142 1.21 17.27 -7.85
C GLU A 142 1.69 17.30 -9.31
N HIS A 143 2.29 16.21 -9.81
CA HIS A 143 2.72 16.13 -11.21
C HIS A 143 1.54 16.13 -12.17
N GLU A 144 1.61 17.01 -13.18
CA GLU A 144 0.51 17.31 -14.12
C GLU A 144 -0.16 16.08 -14.75
N ILE A 145 0.65 15.11 -15.20
CA ILE A 145 0.14 13.87 -15.79
C ILE A 145 -0.18 12.81 -14.73
N LEU A 146 0.77 12.51 -13.83
CA LEU A 146 0.63 11.41 -12.86
C LEU A 146 -0.59 11.58 -11.96
N LYS A 147 -0.92 12.81 -11.53
CA LYS A 147 -2.09 13.07 -10.67
C LYS A 147 -3.39 12.54 -11.28
N THR A 148 -3.53 12.58 -12.60
CA THR A 148 -4.73 12.09 -13.33
C THR A 148 -4.75 10.57 -13.52
N LYS A 149 -3.62 9.90 -13.29
CA LYS A 149 -3.47 8.44 -13.40
C LYS A 149 -3.20 7.77 -12.05
N ALA A 150 -3.19 8.54 -10.97
CA ALA A 150 -2.85 8.08 -9.64
C ALA A 150 -4.11 7.60 -8.89
N VAL A 151 -3.95 6.49 -8.18
CA VAL A 151 -4.89 6.01 -7.18
C VAL A 151 -4.20 6.03 -5.83
N LEU A 152 -4.73 6.81 -4.88
CA LEU A 152 -4.23 6.85 -3.52
C LEU A 152 -5.12 5.96 -2.64
N ILE A 153 -4.49 5.05 -1.89
CA ILE A 153 -5.09 4.14 -0.93
C ILE A 153 -4.61 4.57 0.47
N PRO A 154 -5.31 5.55 1.09
CA PRO A 154 -4.94 6.09 2.40
C PRO A 154 -5.40 5.18 3.54
N LEU A 155 -4.99 5.53 4.76
CA LEU A 155 -5.44 4.86 5.99
C LEU A 155 -6.96 4.75 6.08
N ASP A 156 -7.70 5.78 5.65
CA ASP A 156 -9.17 5.83 5.59
C ASP A 156 -9.78 4.65 4.81
N VAL A 157 -9.09 4.14 3.79
CA VAL A 157 -9.54 2.97 3.02
C VAL A 157 -9.02 1.69 3.65
N THR A 158 -7.75 1.66 4.01
CA THR A 158 -7.10 0.43 4.52
C THR A 158 -7.65 -0.02 5.87
N HIS A 159 -8.09 0.91 6.72
CA HIS A 159 -8.68 0.61 8.02
C HIS A 159 -10.10 0.04 7.92
N GLN A 160 -10.71 0.01 6.73
CA GLN A 160 -11.97 -0.72 6.49
C GLN A 160 -11.74 -2.23 6.32
N VAL A 161 -10.50 -2.65 5.99
CA VAL A 161 -10.17 -4.04 5.65
C VAL A 161 -9.43 -4.69 6.81
N LEU A 162 -10.20 -5.20 7.77
CA LEU A 162 -9.67 -5.84 8.97
C LEU A 162 -9.49 -7.34 8.76
N ALA A 163 -8.32 -7.84 9.13
CA ALA A 163 -8.06 -9.27 9.18
C ALA A 163 -8.65 -9.87 10.46
N THR A 164 -9.97 -10.02 10.48
CA THR A 164 -10.69 -10.59 11.62
C THR A 164 -10.31 -12.04 11.90
N ASN A 165 -10.67 -12.57 13.07
CA ASN A 165 -10.39 -13.97 13.42
C ASN A 165 -10.91 -14.95 12.35
N ASP A 166 -12.12 -14.72 11.82
CA ASP A 166 -12.70 -15.55 10.75
C ASP A 166 -11.88 -15.46 9.45
N VAL A 167 -11.38 -14.27 9.11
CA VAL A 167 -10.49 -14.06 7.97
C VAL A 167 -9.17 -14.79 8.20
N GLN A 168 -8.56 -14.63 9.37
CA GLN A 168 -7.30 -15.30 9.74
C GLN A 168 -7.44 -16.82 9.66
N ASP A 169 -8.53 -17.38 10.19
CA ASP A 169 -8.82 -18.81 10.12
C ASP A 169 -9.02 -19.29 8.68
N THR A 170 -9.73 -18.50 7.86
CA THR A 170 -9.91 -18.78 6.43
C THR A 170 -8.59 -18.74 5.67
N LEU A 171 -7.74 -17.74 5.92
CA LEU A 171 -6.42 -17.65 5.28
C LEU A 171 -5.50 -18.79 5.74
N ARG A 172 -5.53 -19.14 7.03
CA ARG A 172 -4.69 -20.20 7.62
C ARG A 172 -5.09 -21.58 7.13
N ASN A 173 -6.39 -21.88 7.08
CA ASN A 173 -6.91 -23.23 6.86
C ASN A 173 -7.52 -23.43 5.47
N GLY A 174 -7.69 -22.37 4.68
CA GLY A 174 -8.41 -22.37 3.40
C GLY A 174 -9.93 -22.43 3.58
N LYS A 175 -10.67 -22.18 2.49
CA LYS A 175 -12.15 -22.16 2.47
C LYS A 175 -12.79 -23.45 2.99
N GLU A 176 -12.16 -24.60 2.77
CA GLU A 176 -12.64 -25.91 3.22
C GLU A 176 -12.03 -26.38 4.55
N GLY A 177 -11.15 -25.58 5.17
CA GLY A 177 -10.49 -25.92 6.43
C GLY A 177 -9.40 -27.01 6.34
N LYS A 178 -8.93 -27.32 5.12
CA LYS A 178 -8.00 -28.44 4.85
C LYS A 178 -6.69 -28.04 4.16
N ALA A 179 -6.47 -26.75 3.93
CA ALA A 179 -5.39 -26.23 3.11
C ALA A 179 -4.19 -25.70 3.91
N LYS A 180 -4.08 -25.99 5.22
CA LYS A 180 -2.99 -25.48 6.06
C LYS A 180 -1.62 -25.83 5.46
N SER A 181 -0.83 -24.81 5.17
CA SER A 181 0.51 -24.91 4.56
C SER A 181 1.51 -24.00 5.26
N THR A 182 2.81 -24.18 4.98
CA THR A 182 3.87 -23.28 5.47
C THR A 182 3.60 -21.84 5.03
N LEU A 183 3.23 -21.64 3.76
CA LEU A 183 2.93 -20.33 3.19
C LEU A 183 1.77 -19.63 3.93
N ARG A 184 0.66 -20.34 4.15
CA ARG A 184 -0.51 -19.77 4.84
C ARG A 184 -0.22 -19.45 6.29
N THR A 185 0.50 -20.34 6.98
CA THR A 185 0.90 -20.15 8.37
C THR A 185 1.79 -18.90 8.50
N MET A 186 2.82 -18.80 7.66
CA MET A 186 3.73 -17.67 7.58
C MET A 186 2.99 -16.35 7.30
N LEU A 187 2.05 -16.34 6.33
CA LEU A 187 1.29 -15.13 6.02
C LEU A 187 0.45 -14.66 7.21
N VAL A 188 -0.28 -15.56 7.88
CA VAL A 188 -1.13 -15.19 9.02
C VAL A 188 -0.28 -14.74 10.20
N GLU A 189 0.86 -15.38 10.45
CA GLU A 189 1.82 -14.94 11.47
C GLU A 189 2.32 -13.51 11.22
N LEU A 190 2.79 -13.21 10.00
CA LEU A 190 3.22 -11.86 9.62
C LEU A 190 2.09 -10.82 9.74
N LEU A 191 0.89 -11.20 9.33
CA LEU A 191 -0.30 -10.35 9.36
C LEU A 191 -0.74 -10.03 10.80
N THR A 192 -0.60 -10.98 11.72
CA THR A 192 -1.05 -10.84 13.12
C THR A 192 0.01 -10.26 14.04
N PHE A 193 1.28 -10.19 13.60
CA PHE A 193 2.40 -9.70 14.42
C PHE A 193 2.12 -8.32 15.04
N PHE A 194 1.52 -7.41 14.29
CA PHE A 194 1.22 -6.05 14.72
C PHE A 194 -0.19 -5.86 15.32
N ALA A 195 -1.00 -6.92 15.44
CA ALA A 195 -2.37 -6.84 15.93
C ALA A 195 -2.48 -6.17 17.31
N ALA A 196 -1.60 -6.55 18.25
CA ALA A 196 -1.57 -5.97 19.59
C ALA A 196 -1.19 -4.48 19.58
N THR A 197 -0.30 -4.06 18.68
CA THR A 197 0.03 -2.64 18.50
C THR A 197 -1.16 -1.88 17.95
N TYR A 198 -1.90 -2.46 17.00
CA TYR A 198 -3.07 -1.81 16.42
C TYR A 198 -4.26 -1.70 17.37
N ASP A 199 -4.53 -2.74 18.16
CA ASP A 199 -5.53 -2.68 19.22
C ASP A 199 -5.17 -1.56 20.22
N ARG A 200 -3.93 -1.54 20.71
CA ARG A 200 -3.47 -0.53 21.67
C ARG A 200 -3.48 0.90 21.13
N VAL A 201 -3.06 1.12 19.88
CA VAL A 201 -2.83 2.47 19.33
C VAL A 201 -4.07 3.02 18.61
N PHE A 202 -4.86 2.16 17.96
CA PHE A 202 -5.99 2.58 17.13
C PHE A 202 -7.34 2.10 17.67
N GLY A 203 -7.38 1.23 18.69
CA GLY A 203 -8.61 0.62 19.19
C GLY A 203 -9.24 -0.37 18.20
N ILE A 204 -8.45 -0.86 17.23
CA ILE A 204 -8.90 -1.80 16.22
C ILE A 204 -8.71 -3.21 16.78
N SER A 205 -9.68 -3.65 17.59
CA SER A 205 -9.64 -4.92 18.30
C SER A 205 -10.12 -6.11 17.46
N ASP A 206 -10.92 -5.86 16.43
CA ASP A 206 -11.48 -6.92 15.57
C ASP A 206 -10.41 -7.61 14.71
N GLY A 207 -9.25 -6.99 14.52
CA GLY A 207 -8.09 -7.52 13.78
C GLY A 207 -7.29 -6.43 13.08
N PRO A 208 -5.99 -6.64 12.77
CA PRO A 208 -5.17 -5.61 12.17
C PRO A 208 -5.66 -5.24 10.76
N PRO A 209 -5.55 -3.97 10.34
CA PRO A 209 -5.88 -3.55 8.99
C PRO A 209 -4.87 -4.05 7.97
N LEU A 210 -5.32 -4.31 6.74
CA LEU A 210 -4.46 -4.56 5.59
C LEU A 210 -4.26 -3.28 4.78
N HIS A 211 -2.99 -2.89 4.66
CA HIS A 211 -2.60 -1.69 3.92
C HIS A 211 -2.22 -2.01 2.47
N ASP A 212 -1.00 -2.50 2.29
CA ASP A 212 -0.33 -2.67 1.00
C ASP A 212 -1.10 -3.52 -0.01
N PRO A 213 -1.74 -4.64 0.37
CA PRO A 213 -2.45 -5.47 -0.60
C PRO A 213 -3.60 -4.75 -1.31
N LEU A 214 -4.16 -3.68 -0.73
CA LEU A 214 -5.21 -2.90 -1.38
C LEU A 214 -4.68 -2.09 -2.57
N ALA A 215 -3.43 -1.64 -2.54
CA ALA A 215 -2.81 -0.95 -3.67
C ALA A 215 -2.60 -1.90 -4.86
N VAL A 216 -2.46 -3.21 -4.62
CA VAL A 216 -2.50 -4.24 -5.67
C VAL A 216 -3.95 -4.54 -6.08
N ALA A 217 -4.87 -4.64 -5.12
CA ALA A 217 -6.26 -4.98 -5.42
C ALA A 217 -6.95 -3.95 -6.33
N VAL A 218 -6.68 -2.66 -6.14
CA VAL A 218 -7.36 -1.59 -6.90
C VAL A 218 -7.04 -1.60 -8.40
N ILE A 219 -5.92 -2.20 -8.82
CA ILE A 219 -5.60 -2.33 -10.25
C ILE A 219 -6.36 -3.49 -10.92
N LEU A 220 -7.07 -4.32 -10.14
CA LEU A 220 -7.98 -5.36 -10.61
C LEU A 220 -9.41 -4.84 -10.84
N ASP A 221 -9.74 -3.64 -10.35
CA ASP A 221 -11.03 -2.97 -10.57
C ASP A 221 -11.32 -2.84 -12.08
N GLY A 222 -12.48 -3.35 -12.51
CA GLY A 222 -12.86 -3.43 -13.93
C GLY A 222 -12.20 -4.54 -14.76
N ILE A 223 -11.42 -5.46 -14.16
CA ILE A 223 -10.90 -6.65 -14.86
C ILE A 223 -11.89 -7.82 -14.73
N ALA A 224 -12.61 -8.12 -15.81
CA ALA A 224 -13.59 -9.20 -15.84
C ALA A 224 -13.01 -10.54 -15.32
N GLY A 225 -13.69 -11.15 -14.36
CA GLY A 225 -13.29 -12.42 -13.73
C GLY A 225 -12.23 -12.31 -12.61
N ALA A 226 -11.56 -11.17 -12.48
CA ALA A 226 -10.61 -10.89 -11.40
C ALA A 226 -10.99 -9.65 -10.56
N GLU A 227 -12.13 -9.03 -10.87
CA GLU A 227 -12.55 -7.76 -10.31
C GLU A 227 -12.71 -7.81 -8.80
N ILE A 228 -12.17 -6.76 -8.17
CA ILE A 228 -12.46 -6.34 -6.81
C ILE A 228 -13.02 -4.92 -6.95
N PRO A 229 -14.35 -4.73 -6.80
CA PRO A 229 -14.96 -3.41 -6.95
C PRO A 229 -14.44 -2.41 -5.90
N PHE A 230 -14.01 -1.24 -6.37
CA PHE A 230 -13.72 -0.07 -5.52
C PHE A 230 -14.72 1.05 -5.79
N TYR A 231 -15.18 1.70 -4.73
CA TYR A 231 -16.19 2.76 -4.81
C TYR A 231 -15.52 4.11 -4.59
N ASP A 232 -15.45 4.96 -5.60
CA ASP A 232 -14.85 6.30 -5.54
C ASP A 232 -15.91 7.40 -5.50
N PHE A 233 -17.01 7.17 -4.78
CA PHE A 233 -18.13 8.08 -4.65
C PHE A 233 -18.83 7.90 -3.29
N LYS A 234 -19.45 8.98 -2.78
CA LYS A 234 -20.19 8.93 -1.50
C LYS A 234 -21.63 8.44 -1.64
N ASP A 235 -22.36 8.93 -2.64
CA ASP A 235 -23.83 8.74 -2.74
C ASP A 235 -24.27 8.07 -4.06
N HIS A 236 -23.43 7.22 -4.68
CA HIS A 236 -23.69 6.52 -5.96
C HIS A 236 -23.95 7.40 -7.20
N ILE A 237 -23.92 8.73 -7.06
CA ILE A 237 -24.31 9.66 -8.12
C ILE A 237 -23.14 9.94 -9.09
N LYS A 238 -21.89 9.99 -8.61
CA LYS A 238 -20.75 10.39 -9.43
C LYS A 238 -19.38 10.06 -8.82
N ARG A 239 -18.44 9.59 -9.66
CA ARG A 239 -17.02 9.43 -9.31
C ARG A 239 -16.37 10.76 -8.88
N GLU A 240 -15.65 10.70 -7.77
CA GLU A 240 -14.92 11.81 -7.16
C GLU A 240 -13.45 11.79 -7.61
N ARG A 241 -12.88 12.98 -7.76
CA ARG A 241 -11.45 13.21 -8.04
C ARG A 241 -10.96 14.27 -7.09
N PHE A 242 -9.69 14.19 -6.72
CA PHE A 242 -9.14 15.02 -5.67
C PHE A 242 -7.86 15.71 -6.09
N GLU A 243 -7.70 16.96 -5.66
CA GLU A 243 -6.40 17.62 -5.52
C GLU A 243 -5.80 17.15 -4.19
N VAL A 244 -4.56 16.70 -4.21
CA VAL A 244 -3.84 16.26 -3.01
C VAL A 244 -2.55 17.04 -2.91
N LYS A 245 -2.35 17.69 -1.77
CA LYS A 245 -1.10 18.38 -1.41
C LYS A 245 -0.44 17.67 -0.24
N VAL A 246 0.88 17.76 -0.16
CA VAL A 246 1.64 17.20 0.96
C VAL A 246 2.42 18.31 1.64
N VAL A 247 2.32 18.38 2.97
CA VAL A 247 3.11 19.34 3.76
C VAL A 247 4.55 18.84 3.86
N THR A 248 5.50 19.60 3.30
CA THR A 248 6.94 19.29 3.37
C THR A 248 7.67 20.10 4.43
N GLU A 249 7.07 21.17 4.95
CA GLU A 249 7.68 21.98 6.00
C GLU A 249 7.82 21.15 7.29
N GLY A 250 9.00 21.22 7.92
CA GLY A 250 9.34 20.48 9.13
C GLY A 250 10.09 19.17 8.91
N SER A 251 10.72 18.68 9.97
CA SER A 251 11.49 17.43 10.01
C SER A 251 10.65 16.23 10.47
N HIS A 252 11.19 15.02 10.36
CA HIS A 252 10.56 13.83 10.95
C HIS A 252 10.36 13.98 12.47
N ASP A 253 11.31 14.61 13.17
CA ASP A 253 11.23 14.91 14.60
C ASP A 253 10.11 15.91 14.92
N ASP A 254 9.95 16.93 14.08
CA ASP A 254 8.86 17.89 14.24
C ASP A 254 7.51 17.22 14.04
N ALA A 255 7.41 16.27 13.10
CA ALA A 255 6.20 15.47 12.90
C ALA A 255 5.85 14.66 14.16
N GLN A 256 6.85 14.01 14.77
CA GLN A 256 6.68 13.27 16.02
C GLN A 256 6.25 14.16 17.19
N LYS A 257 6.65 15.44 17.18
CA LYS A 257 6.23 16.45 18.16
C LYS A 257 4.88 17.11 17.84
N GLY A 258 4.22 16.71 16.76
CA GLY A 258 2.86 17.12 16.42
C GLY A 258 2.72 18.17 15.31
N SER A 259 3.81 18.55 14.63
CA SER A 259 3.69 19.32 13.38
C SER A 259 3.00 18.49 12.29
N ASP A 260 2.44 19.17 11.29
CA ASP A 260 1.74 18.55 10.18
C ASP A 260 2.66 18.12 9.02
N THR A 261 3.99 18.10 9.23
CA THR A 261 4.95 17.51 8.29
C THR A 261 4.46 16.14 7.79
N GLY A 262 4.45 15.94 6.47
CA GLY A 262 3.99 14.71 5.81
C GLY A 262 2.47 14.55 5.69
N ARG A 263 1.67 15.50 6.19
CA ARG A 263 0.21 15.43 6.09
C ARG A 263 -0.25 15.53 4.63
N THR A 264 -1.12 14.62 4.23
CA THR A 264 -1.87 14.71 2.96
C THR A 264 -3.12 15.57 3.14
N ILE A 265 -3.18 16.70 2.44
CA ILE A 265 -4.33 17.62 2.42
C ILE A 265 -5.12 17.33 1.14
N VAL A 266 -6.34 16.82 1.31
CA VAL A 266 -7.20 16.38 0.20
C VAL A 266 -8.35 17.34 0.00
N LYS A 267 -8.57 17.75 -1.25
CA LYS A 267 -9.68 18.61 -1.65
C LYS A 267 -10.44 17.99 -2.80
N LEU A 268 -11.76 17.86 -2.64
CA LEU A 268 -12.65 17.38 -3.70
C LEU A 268 -12.65 18.38 -4.87
N LEU A 269 -12.42 17.87 -6.08
CA LEU A 269 -12.45 18.67 -7.30
C LEU A 269 -13.89 18.84 -7.82
N PRO A 270 -14.16 19.95 -8.54
CA PRO A 270 -15.42 20.16 -9.24
C PRO A 270 -15.76 19.02 -10.21
N LYS A 271 -17.06 18.92 -10.53
CA LYS A 271 -17.55 17.89 -11.45
C LYS A 271 -16.93 18.03 -12.84
N GLY A 272 -16.22 16.99 -13.27
CA GLY A 272 -15.64 16.88 -14.62
C GLY A 272 -14.15 17.19 -14.66
N GLU A 273 -13.57 17.67 -13.56
CA GLU A 273 -12.13 17.82 -13.43
C GLU A 273 -11.47 16.47 -13.09
N GLU A 274 -10.32 16.23 -13.71
CA GLU A 274 -9.49 15.06 -13.45
C GLU A 274 -8.48 15.37 -12.33
N GLY A 275 -8.16 14.33 -11.58
CA GLY A 275 -7.25 14.39 -10.44
C GLY A 275 -7.03 12.99 -9.88
N ILE A 276 -6.64 12.92 -8.62
CA ILE A 276 -6.30 11.65 -7.99
C ILE A 276 -7.60 10.90 -7.65
N LYS A 277 -7.66 9.60 -7.95
CA LYS A 277 -8.71 8.71 -7.45
C LYS A 277 -8.38 8.33 -6.01
N ILE A 278 -9.30 8.59 -5.09
CA ILE A 278 -9.25 8.09 -3.72
C ILE A 278 -10.56 7.33 -3.49
N PRO A 279 -10.53 5.99 -3.39
CA PRO A 279 -11.73 5.23 -3.06
C PRO A 279 -12.29 5.64 -1.70
N ARG A 280 -13.62 5.62 -1.56
CA ARG A 280 -14.35 5.70 -0.29
C ARG A 280 -14.49 4.33 0.37
N GLY A 281 -14.39 3.26 -0.41
CA GLY A 281 -14.49 1.88 0.07
C GLY A 281 -14.31 0.87 -1.07
N LEU A 282 -14.57 -0.39 -0.76
CA LEU A 282 -14.42 -1.53 -1.67
C LEU A 282 -15.35 -2.68 -1.28
N ASP A 283 -15.52 -3.65 -2.16
CA ASP A 283 -16.11 -4.94 -1.79
C ASP A 283 -15.11 -5.76 -0.95
N ILE A 284 -15.20 -5.59 0.37
CA ILE A 284 -14.30 -6.23 1.35
C ILE A 284 -14.41 -7.75 1.28
N LYS A 285 -15.63 -8.30 1.11
CA LYS A 285 -15.83 -9.74 1.00
C LYS A 285 -15.11 -10.28 -0.23
N ARG A 286 -15.30 -9.63 -1.37
CA ARG A 286 -14.65 -10.01 -2.62
C ARG A 286 -13.13 -9.90 -2.54
N PHE A 287 -12.61 -8.87 -1.87
CA PHE A 287 -11.18 -8.73 -1.62
C PHE A 287 -10.60 -9.96 -0.90
N TRP A 288 -11.22 -10.39 0.20
CA TRP A 288 -10.76 -11.57 0.95
C TRP A 288 -10.92 -12.87 0.17
N GLU A 289 -11.99 -13.02 -0.62
CA GLU A 289 -12.16 -14.17 -1.52
C GLU A 289 -11.03 -14.27 -2.54
N VAL A 290 -10.62 -13.14 -3.14
CA VAL A 290 -9.52 -13.08 -4.11
C VAL A 290 -8.18 -13.35 -3.45
N LEU A 291 -7.94 -12.83 -2.25
CA LEU A 291 -6.71 -13.11 -1.51
C LEU A 291 -6.58 -14.60 -1.18
N GLU A 292 -7.69 -15.24 -0.79
CA GLU A 292 -7.73 -16.68 -0.57
C GLU A 292 -7.49 -17.45 -1.88
N ASP A 293 -8.10 -17.04 -3.00
CA ASP A 293 -7.87 -17.66 -4.30
C ASP A 293 -6.38 -17.58 -4.71
N CYS A 294 -5.73 -16.46 -4.43
CA CYS A 294 -4.29 -16.28 -4.63
C CYS A 294 -3.47 -17.28 -3.79
N LEU A 295 -3.80 -17.47 -2.52
CA LEU A 295 -3.15 -18.46 -1.65
C LEU A 295 -3.36 -19.88 -2.15
N SER A 296 -4.59 -20.24 -2.52
CA SER A 296 -4.91 -21.55 -3.07
C SER A 296 -4.11 -21.87 -4.33
N ARG A 297 -3.94 -20.89 -5.23
CA ARG A 297 -3.07 -21.03 -6.42
C ARG A 297 -1.60 -21.16 -6.04
N ALA A 298 -1.13 -20.36 -5.07
CA ALA A 298 0.25 -20.42 -4.62
C ALA A 298 0.60 -21.76 -3.94
N ASP A 299 -0.32 -22.32 -3.16
CA ASP A 299 -0.21 -23.66 -2.56
C ASP A 299 -0.18 -24.75 -3.62
N ALA A 300 -1.06 -24.69 -4.62
CA ALA A 300 -1.06 -25.66 -5.71
C ALA A 300 0.29 -25.67 -6.46
N VAL A 301 0.87 -24.48 -6.69
CA VAL A 301 2.21 -24.34 -7.29
C VAL A 301 3.31 -24.83 -6.33
N ASN A 302 3.22 -24.55 -5.04
CA ASN A 302 4.16 -25.09 -4.03
C ASN A 302 4.18 -26.62 -4.04
N LYS A 303 3.00 -27.23 -3.94
CA LYS A 303 2.80 -28.67 -3.97
C LYS A 303 3.36 -29.29 -5.25
N ALA A 304 3.10 -28.68 -6.42
CA ALA A 304 3.63 -29.15 -7.70
C ALA A 304 5.17 -29.09 -7.78
N ASN A 305 5.80 -28.20 -7.02
CA ASN A 305 7.26 -28.07 -6.94
C ASN A 305 7.89 -28.81 -5.76
N GLY A 306 7.11 -29.59 -5.00
CA GLY A 306 7.60 -30.31 -3.81
C GLY A 306 7.98 -29.40 -2.63
N ILE A 307 7.47 -28.16 -2.61
CA ILE A 307 7.62 -27.22 -1.50
C ILE A 307 6.43 -27.45 -0.56
N VAL A 308 6.70 -27.85 0.69
CA VAL A 308 5.69 -28.16 1.72
C VAL A 308 5.46 -26.96 2.64
#